data_AF-A0A973D570-F1
#
_entry.id   AF-A0A973D570-F1
#
_cell.length_a   1.000
_cell.length_b   1.000
_cell.length_c   1.000
_cell.angle_alpha   90.00
_cell.angle_beta   90.00
_cell.angle_gamma   90.00
#
_symmetry.space_group_name_H-M   'P 1'
#
loop_
_entity.id
_entity.type
_entity.pdbx_description
1 polymer ?
#
loop_
_entity_poly.entity_id
_entity_poly.type
_entity_poly.pdbx_seq_one_letter_code
_entity_poly.pdbx_strand_id
1 'polypeptide(L)'
;MLEGCKTAQERWGGVHKLIDGWLNARQDVIVLFCGINTLKPFSPRETPVSIKIQAFCQVLMDYCSAGHFEIYQQLLEEAKQYDDGGTELAKRAYPVLEEMTQQCVDFNDKYDSAEHCLE
;
A
#
# COMPACT_ATOMS: atom_id res chain seq x y z
N MET A 1 -12.67 -31.56 -17.74
CA MET A 1 -12.33 -30.39 -16.93
C MET A 1 -12.34 -29.19 -17.87
N LEU A 2 -13.31 -28.29 -17.72
CA LEU A 2 -13.41 -27.05 -18.48
C LEU A 2 -13.19 -25.91 -17.48
N GLU A 3 -11.95 -25.70 -17.05
CA GLU A 3 -11.57 -24.47 -16.36
C GLU A 3 -11.04 -23.50 -17.41
N GLY A 4 -11.92 -22.69 -17.99
CA GLY A 4 -11.46 -21.84 -19.10
C GLY A 4 -12.52 -21.03 -19.80
N CYS A 5 -13.34 -20.27 -19.05
CA CYS A 5 -13.93 -19.05 -19.59
C CYS A 5 -14.47 -18.19 -18.43
N LYS A 6 -13.62 -17.34 -17.84
CA LYS A 6 -14.13 -16.17 -17.09
C LYS A 6 -14.31 -15.07 -18.11
N THR A 7 -15.50 -14.50 -18.21
CA THR A 7 -15.72 -13.35 -19.08
C THR A 7 -14.83 -12.18 -18.63
N ALA A 8 -14.45 -11.29 -19.55
CA ALA A 8 -13.72 -10.07 -19.18
C ALA A 8 -14.47 -9.32 -18.04
N GLN A 9 -15.80 -9.28 -18.10
CA GLN A 9 -16.65 -8.62 -17.10
C GLN A 9 -16.55 -9.23 -15.69
N GLU A 10 -16.46 -10.56 -15.57
CA GLU A 10 -16.24 -11.23 -14.27
C GLU A 10 -14.81 -11.07 -13.75
N ARG A 11 -13.83 -11.02 -14.66
CA ARG A 11 -12.43 -10.79 -14.31
C ARG A 11 -12.23 -9.36 -13.79
N TRP A 12 -12.69 -8.36 -14.52
CA TRP A 12 -12.51 -6.93 -14.20
C TRP A 12 -13.45 -6.43 -13.10
N GLY A 13 -14.63 -7.04 -12.94
CA GLY A 13 -15.49 -6.81 -11.78
C GLY A 13 -14.83 -7.21 -10.44
N GLY A 14 -13.91 -8.18 -10.46
CA GLY A 14 -13.06 -8.52 -9.32
C GLY A 14 -11.94 -7.50 -9.08
N VAL A 15 -11.31 -7.01 -10.16
CA VAL A 15 -10.25 -5.99 -10.08
C VAL A 15 -10.76 -4.71 -9.43
N HIS A 16 -11.96 -4.25 -9.77
CA HIS A 16 -12.54 -3.07 -9.13
C HIS A 16 -12.69 -3.20 -7.61
N LYS A 17 -13.18 -4.34 -7.11
CA LYS A 17 -13.30 -4.59 -5.66
C LYS A 17 -11.94 -4.62 -4.96
N LEU A 18 -10.93 -5.15 -5.65
CA LEU A 18 -9.56 -5.21 -5.17
C LEU A 18 -8.94 -3.80 -5.11
N ILE A 19 -9.21 -2.95 -6.10
CA ILE A 19 -8.82 -1.53 -6.07
C ILE A 19 -9.52 -0.81 -4.91
N ASP A 20 -10.83 -1.02 -4.71
CA ASP A 20 -11.57 -0.40 -3.61
C ASP A 20 -10.97 -0.81 -2.25
N GLY A 21 -10.66 -2.09 -2.06
CA GLY A 21 -9.95 -2.59 -0.88
C GLY A 21 -8.59 -1.92 -0.68
N TRP A 22 -7.82 -1.76 -1.75
CA TRP A 22 -6.51 -1.11 -1.70
C TRP A 22 -6.61 0.40 -1.41
N LEU A 23 -7.64 1.09 -1.90
CA LEU A 23 -7.93 2.49 -1.56
C LEU A 23 -8.34 2.65 -0.09
N ASN A 24 -9.09 1.70 0.46
CA ASN A 24 -9.38 1.69 1.90
C ASN A 24 -8.11 1.48 2.74
N ALA A 25 -7.24 0.54 2.35
CA ALA A 25 -5.95 0.36 3.00
C ALA A 25 -5.08 1.64 2.92
N ARG A 26 -5.12 2.37 1.79
CA ARG A 26 -4.45 3.68 1.67
C ARG A 26 -5.00 4.69 2.68
N GLN A 27 -6.31 4.70 2.91
CA GLN A 27 -6.92 5.57 3.92
C GLN A 27 -6.38 5.22 5.32
N ASP A 28 -6.24 3.94 5.65
CA ASP A 28 -5.69 3.51 6.95
C ASP A 28 -4.24 3.97 7.13
N VAL A 29 -3.40 3.83 6.10
CA VAL A 29 -2.02 4.37 6.09
C VAL A 29 -2.01 5.87 6.40
N ILE A 30 -2.86 6.65 5.73
CA ILE A 30 -2.95 8.11 5.91
C ILE A 30 -3.42 8.47 7.32
N VAL A 31 -4.44 7.77 7.83
CA VAL A 31 -4.98 8.01 9.17
C VAL A 31 -3.92 7.75 10.24
N LEU A 32 -3.21 6.64 10.14
CA LEU A 32 -2.13 6.29 11.07
C LEU A 32 -0.98 7.30 11.00
N PHE A 33 -0.56 7.71 9.79
CA PHE A 33 0.45 8.74 9.61
C PHE A 33 0.08 10.06 10.29
N CYS A 34 -1.14 10.55 10.05
CA CYS A 34 -1.66 11.76 10.70
C CYS A 34 -1.72 11.61 12.23
N GLY A 35 -2.06 10.41 12.72
CA GLY A 35 -2.15 10.09 14.15
C GLY A 35 -0.82 10.09 14.91
N ILE A 36 0.31 10.00 14.20
CA ILE A 36 1.65 10.16 14.78
C ILE A 36 1.85 11.60 15.29
N ASN A 37 1.37 12.60 14.52
CA ASN A 37 1.70 14.02 14.75
C ASN A 37 0.77 14.73 15.76
N THR A 38 -0.29 14.08 16.25
CA THR A 38 -1.30 14.70 17.14
C THR A 38 -0.85 14.86 18.60
N LEU A 39 0.46 14.86 18.87
CA LEU A 39 1.01 14.96 20.22
C LEU A 39 0.63 16.30 20.87
N LYS A 40 -0.20 16.24 21.92
CA LYS A 40 -0.21 17.29 22.94
C LYS A 40 0.85 16.91 23.97
N PRO A 41 1.86 17.76 24.24
CA PRO A 41 3.06 17.36 24.98
C PRO A 41 2.87 16.90 26.44
N PHE A 42 1.64 16.80 26.97
CA PHE A 42 1.40 16.64 28.41
C PHE A 42 0.17 15.79 28.79
N SER A 43 -0.17 14.75 28.03
CA SER A 43 -1.20 13.80 28.47
C SER A 43 -0.58 12.49 28.97
N PRO A 44 -0.59 12.20 30.28
CA PRO A 44 0.00 10.98 30.87
C PRO A 44 -0.74 9.67 30.49
N ARG A 45 -1.72 9.73 29.58
CA ARG A 45 -2.49 8.58 29.06
C ARG A 45 -2.27 8.35 27.56
N GLU A 46 -1.37 9.07 26.91
CA GLU A 46 -1.15 8.92 25.47
C GLU A 46 -0.33 7.67 25.15
N THR A 47 -0.76 6.95 24.10
CA THR A 47 -0.01 5.83 23.51
C THR A 47 1.40 6.28 23.14
N PRO A 48 2.46 5.55 23.51
CA PRO A 48 3.83 5.90 23.15
C PRO A 48 3.99 6.09 21.65
N VAL A 49 4.80 7.08 21.25
CA VAL A 49 5.05 7.39 19.83
C VAL A 49 5.63 6.17 19.08
N SER A 50 6.48 5.39 19.73
CA SER A 50 7.05 4.16 19.19
C SER A 50 5.97 3.15 18.76
N ILE A 51 4.95 2.95 19.60
CA ILE A 51 3.82 2.05 19.28
C ILE A 51 3.01 2.58 18.10
N LYS A 52 2.83 3.90 18.00
CA LYS A 52 2.12 4.52 16.86
C LYS A 52 2.90 4.36 15.55
N ILE A 53 4.22 4.59 15.59
CA ILE A 53 5.10 4.42 14.43
C ILE A 53 5.11 2.95 13.99
N GLN A 54 5.24 2.00 14.92
CA GLN A 54 5.20 0.57 14.60
C GLN A 54 3.88 0.14 13.96
N ALA A 55 2.74 0.60 14.50
CA ALA A 55 1.43 0.33 13.89
C ALA A 55 1.32 0.93 12.47
N PHE A 56 1.85 2.14 12.26
CA PHE A 56 1.93 2.74 10.94
C PHE A 56 2.80 1.92 9.98
N CYS A 57 4.00 1.51 10.40
CA CYS A 57 4.92 0.71 9.58
C CYS A 57 4.31 -0.62 9.15
N GLN A 58 3.60 -1.33 10.05
CA GLN A 58 2.91 -2.58 9.72
C GLN A 58 1.91 -2.36 8.58
N VAL A 59 1.03 -1.37 8.71
CA VAL A 59 0.01 -1.09 7.69
C VAL A 59 0.63 -0.55 6.39
N LEU A 60 1.69 0.25 6.49
CA LEU A 60 2.43 0.74 5.32
C LEU A 60 3.05 -0.42 4.53
N MET A 61 3.69 -1.37 5.21
CA MET A 61 4.30 -2.53 4.57
C MET A 61 3.27 -3.45 3.94
N ASP A 62 2.13 -3.68 4.59
CA ASP A 62 1.01 -4.43 4.01
C ASP A 62 0.46 -3.72 2.76
N TYR A 63 0.29 -2.39 2.83
CA TYR A 63 -0.18 -1.58 1.71
C TYR A 63 0.73 -1.63 0.49
N CYS A 64 2.04 -1.46 0.70
CA CYS A 64 3.06 -1.57 -0.34
C CYS A 64 3.14 -2.98 -0.93
N SER A 65 3.08 -4.01 -0.08
CA SER A 65 3.13 -5.42 -0.48
C SER A 65 1.92 -5.80 -1.34
N ALA A 66 0.70 -5.40 -0.94
CA ALA A 66 -0.50 -5.62 -1.74
C ALA A 66 -0.34 -5.02 -3.15
N GLY A 67 0.20 -3.80 -3.24
CA GLY A 67 0.53 -3.14 -4.51
C GLY A 67 1.38 -4.02 -5.43
N HIS A 68 2.56 -4.45 -4.95
CA HIS A 68 3.53 -5.20 -5.74
C HIS A 68 3.09 -6.63 -6.08
N PHE A 69 2.51 -7.35 -5.13
CA PHE A 69 2.24 -8.78 -5.27
C PHE A 69 0.85 -9.10 -5.80
N GLU A 70 -0.06 -8.13 -5.82
CA GLU A 70 -1.44 -8.37 -6.25
C GLU A 70 -1.94 -7.30 -7.23
N ILE A 71 -1.95 -6.04 -6.82
CA ILE A 71 -2.67 -4.98 -7.56
C ILE A 71 -2.00 -4.64 -8.90
N TYR A 72 -0.69 -4.36 -8.89
CA TYR A 72 0.01 -3.91 -10.10
C TYR A 72 0.00 -4.96 -11.21
N GLN A 73 0.08 -6.25 -10.85
CA GLN A 73 -0.01 -7.33 -11.82
C GLN A 73 -1.37 -7.36 -12.51
N GLN A 74 -2.46 -7.20 -11.76
CA GLN A 74 -3.81 -7.20 -12.33
C GLN A 74 -4.04 -5.99 -13.23
N LEU A 75 -3.60 -4.79 -12.81
CA LEU A 75 -3.68 -3.57 -13.60
C LEU A 75 -2.85 -3.65 -14.90
N LEU A 76 -1.65 -4.22 -14.83
CA LEU A 76 -0.79 -4.43 -16.02
C LEU A 76 -1.43 -5.39 -17.03
N GLU A 77 -2.08 -6.43 -16.53
CA GLU A 77 -2.78 -7.41 -17.36
C GLU A 77 -4.04 -6.81 -18.00
N GLU A 78 -4.74 -5.93 -17.30
CA GLU A 78 -5.85 -5.13 -17.83
C GLU A 78 -5.38 -4.24 -18.98
N ALA A 79 -4.35 -3.46 -18.69
CA ALA A 79 -3.76 -2.52 -19.63
C ALA A 79 -3.27 -3.19 -20.93
N LYS A 80 -2.78 -4.43 -20.85
CA LYS A 80 -2.40 -5.23 -22.03
C LYS A 80 -3.60 -5.69 -22.85
N GLN A 81 -4.71 -6.01 -22.20
CA GLN A 81 -5.91 -6.51 -22.88
C GLN A 81 -6.74 -5.42 -23.54
N TYR A 82 -6.81 -4.24 -22.92
CA TYR A 82 -7.54 -3.09 -23.49
C TYR A 82 -6.73 -2.31 -24.53
N ASP A 83 -5.39 -2.38 -24.47
CA ASP A 83 -4.46 -1.73 -25.40
C ASP A 83 -4.78 -0.23 -25.65
N ASP A 84 -5.17 0.46 -24.59
CA ASP A 84 -5.67 1.84 -24.60
C ASP A 84 -4.60 2.86 -24.16
N GLY A 85 -3.34 2.43 -24.09
CA GLY A 85 -2.22 3.21 -23.58
C GLY A 85 -1.90 2.97 -22.09
N GLY A 86 -2.69 2.18 -21.37
CA GLY A 86 -2.40 1.81 -19.97
C GLY A 86 -1.01 1.18 -19.78
N THR A 87 -0.53 0.40 -20.75
CA THR A 87 0.77 -0.27 -20.68
C THR A 87 1.93 0.75 -20.67
N GLU A 88 1.83 1.82 -21.45
CA GLU A 88 2.84 2.89 -21.50
C GLU A 88 2.79 3.79 -20.26
N LEU A 89 1.61 3.95 -19.65
CA LEU A 89 1.51 4.56 -18.33
C LEU A 89 2.22 3.71 -17.27
N ALA A 90 1.93 2.41 -17.25
CA ALA A 90 2.51 1.51 -16.25
C ALA A 90 4.04 1.41 -16.36
N LYS A 91 4.60 1.39 -17.57
CA LYS A 91 6.06 1.43 -17.80
C LYS A 91 6.73 2.67 -17.18
N ARG A 92 6.03 3.80 -17.13
CA ARG A 92 6.54 5.05 -16.53
C ARG A 92 6.29 5.11 -15.03
N ALA A 93 5.15 4.60 -14.56
CA ALA A 93 4.75 4.66 -13.17
C ALA A 93 5.48 3.62 -12.30
N TYR A 94 5.68 2.40 -12.80
CA TYR A 94 6.20 1.29 -12.01
C TYR A 94 7.58 1.56 -11.38
N PRO A 95 8.58 2.13 -12.09
CA PRO A 95 9.86 2.47 -11.48
C PRO A 95 9.74 3.48 -10.33
N VAL A 96 8.84 4.47 -10.48
CA VAL A 96 8.58 5.47 -9.43
C VAL A 96 7.93 4.82 -8.21
N LEU A 97 7.00 3.87 -8.43
CA LEU A 97 6.36 3.12 -7.36
C LEU A 97 7.34 2.20 -6.62
N GLU A 98 8.30 1.60 -7.34
CA GLU A 98 9.39 0.81 -6.76
C GLU A 98 10.30 1.68 -5.89
N GLU A 99 10.73 2.85 -6.38
CA GLU A 99 11.53 3.81 -5.61
C GLU A 99 10.80 4.31 -4.35
N MET A 100 9.51 4.65 -4.46
CA MET A 100 8.69 5.02 -3.31
C MET A 100 8.56 3.89 -2.30
N THR A 101 8.47 2.64 -2.77
CA THR A 101 8.42 1.47 -1.90
C THR A 101 9.73 1.29 -1.15
N GLN A 102 10.87 1.52 -1.81
CA GLN A 102 12.17 1.46 -1.14
C GLN A 102 12.24 2.48 0.01
N GLN A 103 11.75 3.70 -0.19
CA GLN A 103 11.68 4.69 0.90
C GLN A 103 10.79 4.25 2.07
N CYS A 104 9.72 3.51 1.79
CA CYS A 104 8.85 2.94 2.82
C CYS A 104 9.56 1.82 3.61
N VAL A 105 10.34 0.98 2.92
CA VAL A 105 11.17 -0.07 3.55
C VAL A 105 12.25 0.57 4.41
N ASP A 106 12.98 1.55 3.89
CA ASP A 106 14.03 2.26 4.63
C ASP A 106 13.45 2.95 5.89
N PHE A 107 12.24 3.50 5.80
CA PHE A 107 11.54 4.04 6.96
C PHE A 107 11.16 2.96 7.97
N ASN A 108 10.61 1.83 7.51
CA ASN A 108 10.28 0.70 8.37
C ASN A 108 11.51 0.20 9.13
N ASP A 109 12.61 -0.05 8.42
CA ASP A 109 13.86 -0.57 9.01
C ASP A 109 14.46 0.40 10.02
N LYS A 110 14.29 1.71 9.81
CA LYS A 110 14.71 2.73 10.76
C LYS A 110 13.89 2.71 12.06
N TYR A 111 12.66 2.21 12.06
CA TYR A 111 11.74 2.29 13.20
C TYR A 111 11.12 0.93 13.59
N ASP A 112 11.75 -0.17 13.18
CA ASP A 112 11.24 -1.54 13.36
C ASP A 112 11.19 -1.98 14.84
N SER A 113 11.90 -1.27 15.73
CA SER A 113 11.96 -1.54 17.16
C SER A 113 11.65 -0.31 18.02
N ALA A 114 11.21 -0.56 19.26
CA ALA A 114 10.93 0.51 20.21
C ALA A 114 12.20 1.27 20.62
N GLU A 115 13.37 0.61 20.58
CA GLU A 115 14.67 1.22 20.83
C GLU A 115 15.05 2.18 19.70
N HIS A 116 14.82 1.80 18.44
CA HIS A 116 15.07 2.66 17.27
C HIS A 116 14.12 3.87 17.17
N CYS A 117 13.01 3.88 17.92
CA CYS A 117 12.09 5.01 18.01
C CYS A 117 12.48 6.07 19.06
N LEU A 118 13.51 5.81 19.87
CA LEU A 118 13.95 6.70 20.96
C LEU A 118 15.20 7.52 20.62
N GLU A 119 15.82 7.26 19.46
CA GLU A 119 16.93 8.04 18.88
C GLU A 119 16.44 9.15 17.94
#